data_AF-D3HBT7-F1
#
_entry.id   AF-D3HBT7-F1
#
_cell.length_a   1.000
_cell.length_b   1.000
_cell.length_c   1.000
_cell.angle_alpha   90.00
_cell.angle_beta   90.00
_cell.angle_gamma   90.00
#
_symmetry.space_group_name_H-M   'P 1'
#
loop_
_entity.id
_entity.type
_entity.pdbx_description
1 polymer ?
#
loop_
_entity_poly.entity_id
_entity_poly.type
_entity_poly.pdbx_seq_one_letter_code
_entity_poly.pdbx_strand_id
1 'polypeptide(L)'
;KAFVEQDLAKGNAATAAPPKDTVAIAVVGAHLSDQPLNHQLTESGGKLRATTRTAPGYALYALRDATPAKPGMLRDQNAVGSIEVEIWDLPVAGFGAFVS
;
A
#
# COMPACT_ATOMS: atom_id res chain seq x y z
N LYS A 1 0.46 -7.36 -25.66
CA LYS A 1 -0.34 -7.76 -24.48
C LYS A 1 -1.07 -6.52 -23.99
N ALA A 2 -2.40 -6.59 -23.90
CA ALA A 2 -3.27 -5.46 -23.66
C ALA A 2 -2.94 -4.75 -22.34
N PHE A 3 -2.80 -3.42 -22.43
CA PHE A 3 -2.94 -2.51 -21.30
C PHE A 3 -4.34 -2.75 -20.73
N VAL A 4 -4.42 -3.31 -19.53
CA VAL A 4 -5.70 -3.32 -18.81
C VAL A 4 -5.93 -1.88 -18.39
N GLU A 5 -6.66 -1.17 -19.25
CA GLU A 5 -7.33 0.08 -18.95
C GLU A 5 -8.33 -0.25 -17.84
N GLN A 6 -7.88 -0.29 -16.59
CA GLN A 6 -8.77 -0.35 -15.46
C GLN A 6 -9.51 0.99 -15.41
N ASP A 7 -10.64 1.00 -16.11
CA ASP A 7 -11.89 1.72 -15.87
C ASP A 7 -11.77 2.81 -14.78
N LEU A 8 -11.10 3.92 -15.11
CA LEU A 8 -11.06 5.13 -14.28
C LEU A 8 -12.47 5.73 -14.06
N ALA A 9 -13.47 5.26 -14.81
CA ALA A 9 -14.85 5.70 -14.76
C ALA A 9 -15.72 4.95 -13.74
N LYS A 10 -15.27 3.81 -13.18
CA LYS A 10 -15.93 3.16 -12.05
C LYS A 10 -15.15 3.46 -10.79
N GLY A 11 -15.81 4.03 -9.77
CA GLY A 11 -15.19 4.33 -8.48
C GLY A 11 -14.44 3.10 -7.96
N ASN A 12 -13.12 3.14 -8.05
CA ASN A 12 -12.28 2.06 -7.58
C ASN A 12 -12.35 2.07 -6.06
N ALA A 13 -12.58 0.91 -5.43
CA ALA A 13 -12.56 0.79 -3.98
C ALA A 13 -11.29 1.43 -3.39
N ALA A 14 -10.15 1.34 -4.10
CA ALA A 14 -8.89 1.99 -3.73
C ALA A 14 -8.98 3.54 -3.62
N THR A 15 -9.74 4.20 -4.49
CA THR A 15 -9.82 5.69 -4.56
C THR A 15 -11.05 6.28 -3.90
N ALA A 16 -12.00 5.45 -3.46
CA ALA A 16 -13.15 5.91 -2.67
C ALA A 16 -12.70 6.50 -1.32
N ALA A 17 -13.49 7.46 -0.82
CA ALA A 17 -13.26 8.03 0.50
C ALA A 17 -13.30 6.94 1.58
N PRO A 18 -12.38 6.94 2.55
CA PRO A 18 -12.42 6.00 3.66
C PRO A 18 -13.69 6.09 4.49
N PRO A 19 -14.08 4.97 5.13
CA PRO A 19 -15.06 5.01 6.23
C PRO A 19 -14.70 6.09 7.25
N LYS A 20 -15.72 6.61 7.93
CA LYS A 20 -15.53 7.60 8.99
C LYS A 20 -14.52 7.09 10.04
N ASP A 21 -13.68 8.00 10.54
CA ASP A 21 -12.68 7.73 11.57
C ASP A 21 -11.61 6.70 11.17
N THR A 22 -11.38 6.53 9.85
CA THR A 22 -10.29 5.72 9.30
C THR A 22 -9.43 6.51 8.32
N VAL A 23 -8.19 6.07 8.12
CA VAL A 23 -7.24 6.59 7.13
C VAL A 23 -6.97 5.48 6.11
N ALA A 24 -7.07 5.81 4.83
CA ALA A 24 -6.64 4.93 3.76
C ALA A 24 -5.11 4.96 3.67
N ILE A 25 -4.44 3.82 3.88
CA ILE A 25 -2.99 3.70 3.79
C ILE A 25 -2.61 2.69 2.71
N ALA A 26 -1.70 3.09 1.81
CA ALA A 26 -1.09 2.20 0.84
C ALA A 26 0.15 1.55 1.47
N VAL A 27 0.24 0.23 1.44
CA VAL A 27 1.39 -0.53 1.93
C VAL A 27 2.04 -1.33 0.80
N VAL A 28 3.34 -1.54 0.93
CA VAL A 28 4.18 -2.33 0.03
C VAL A 28 5.19 -3.11 0.87
N GLY A 29 5.73 -4.21 0.34
CA GLY A 29 6.77 -4.97 1.02
C GLY A 29 6.23 -5.75 2.22
N ALA A 30 6.91 -5.68 3.36
CA ALA A 30 6.71 -6.60 4.48
C ALA A 30 5.34 -6.52 5.18
N HIS A 31 4.51 -5.52 4.86
CA HIS A 31 3.18 -5.32 5.43
C HIS A 31 2.02 -5.82 4.56
N LEU A 32 2.28 -6.35 3.36
CA LEU A 32 1.22 -6.99 2.53
C LEU A 32 0.61 -8.20 3.26
N SER A 33 -0.63 -8.59 2.96
CA SER A 33 -1.40 -9.63 3.68
C SER A 33 -0.60 -10.90 4.04
N ASP A 34 0.21 -11.42 3.12
CA ASP A 34 1.00 -12.66 3.31
C ASP A 34 2.46 -12.41 3.74
N GLN A 35 2.76 -11.24 4.29
CA GLN A 35 4.11 -10.79 4.62
C GLN A 35 4.30 -10.65 6.14
N PRO A 36 5.55 -10.81 6.64
CA PRO A 36 5.80 -11.06 8.05
C PRO A 36 5.38 -9.93 9.01
N LEU A 37 5.24 -8.69 8.53
CA LEU A 37 4.87 -7.54 9.35
C LEU A 37 3.39 -7.14 9.22
N ASN A 38 2.57 -7.87 8.46
CA ASN A 38 1.14 -7.55 8.30
C ASN A 38 0.38 -7.52 9.64
N HIS A 39 0.80 -8.34 10.61
CA HIS A 39 0.21 -8.36 11.96
C HIS A 39 0.17 -6.97 12.63
N GLN A 40 1.18 -6.11 12.40
CA GLN A 40 1.20 -4.77 12.98
C GLN A 40 0.04 -3.89 12.48
N LEU A 41 -0.37 -4.11 11.24
CA LEU A 41 -1.49 -3.41 10.62
C LEU A 41 -2.83 -3.98 11.10
N THR A 42 -2.96 -5.30 11.19
CA THR A 42 -4.20 -5.96 11.63
C THR A 42 -4.45 -5.82 13.13
N GLU A 43 -3.41 -5.86 13.97
CA GLU A 43 -3.47 -5.57 15.40
C GLU A 43 -3.86 -4.11 15.68
N SER A 44 -3.49 -3.19 14.78
CA SER A 44 -3.92 -1.79 14.81
C SER A 44 -5.35 -1.58 14.27
N GLY A 45 -6.07 -2.66 13.97
CA GLY A 45 -7.46 -2.65 13.50
C GLY A 45 -7.62 -2.43 11.99
N GLY A 46 -6.53 -2.54 11.22
CA GLY A 46 -6.53 -2.38 9.78
C GLY A 46 -7.41 -3.41 9.07
N LYS A 47 -8.13 -2.98 8.03
CA LYS A 47 -8.90 -3.85 7.15
C LYS A 47 -8.48 -3.68 5.70
N LEU A 48 -8.23 -4.79 5.00
CA LEU A 48 -7.87 -4.76 3.59
C LEU A 48 -9.05 -4.20 2.78
N ARG A 49 -8.78 -3.16 2.00
CA ARG A 49 -9.75 -2.51 1.11
C ARG A 49 -9.58 -2.97 -0.33
N ALA A 50 -8.33 -3.02 -0.82
CA ALA A 50 -8.04 -3.43 -2.20
C ALA A 50 -6.58 -3.83 -2.40
N THR A 51 -6.33 -4.83 -3.24
CA THR A 51 -5.02 -5.07 -3.86
C THR A 51 -5.00 -4.38 -5.22
N THR A 52 -4.00 -3.54 -5.46
CA THR A 52 -3.92 -2.72 -6.68
C THR A 52 -2.46 -2.46 -7.09
N ARG A 53 -2.24 -1.57 -8.07
CA ARG A 53 -0.92 -1.24 -8.58
C ARG A 53 -0.71 0.27 -8.63
N THR A 54 0.50 0.72 -8.33
CA THR A 54 0.87 2.13 -8.51
C THR A 54 0.78 2.53 -9.98
N ALA A 55 0.54 3.81 -10.24
CA ALA A 55 0.86 4.38 -11.54
C ALA A 55 2.38 4.22 -11.84
N PRO A 56 2.80 4.36 -13.11
CA PRO A 56 4.22 4.52 -13.45
C PRO A 56 4.84 5.70 -12.70
N GLY A 57 6.16 5.70 -12.57
CA GLY A 57 6.89 6.76 -11.89
C GLY A 57 7.23 6.46 -10.42
N TYR A 58 7.20 5.19 -10.01
CA TYR A 58 7.63 4.73 -8.70
C TYR A 58 8.62 3.57 -8.84
N ALA A 59 9.67 3.57 -8.03
CA ALA A 59 10.66 2.49 -7.95
C ALA A 59 10.79 1.99 -6.50
N LEU A 60 11.03 0.68 -6.35
CA LEU A 60 11.39 0.05 -5.08
C LEU A 60 12.91 -0.19 -5.05
N TYR A 61 13.53 0.22 -3.96
CA TYR A 61 14.94 0.00 -3.68
C TYR A 61 15.08 -0.85 -2.43
N ALA A 62 15.97 -1.84 -2.44
CA ALA A 62 16.34 -2.54 -1.22
C ALA A 62 17.17 -1.60 -0.34
N LEU A 63 16.74 -1.39 0.90
CA LEU A 63 17.54 -0.65 1.88
C LEU A 63 18.70 -1.54 2.36
N ARG A 64 19.91 -0.97 2.41
CA ARG A 64 21.07 -1.66 2.98
C ARG A 64 20.82 -1.94 4.47
N ASP A 65 21.23 -3.13 4.91
CA ASP A 65 21.30 -3.53 6.32
C ASP A 65 19.96 -3.57 7.09
N ALA A 66 18.82 -3.75 6.41
CA ALA A 66 17.52 -3.94 7.04
C ALA A 66 17.17 -5.43 7.20
N THR A 67 16.77 -5.85 8.42
CA THR A 67 16.24 -7.20 8.72
C THR A 67 14.84 -7.10 9.35
N PRO A 68 13.79 -7.69 8.75
CA PRO A 68 13.76 -8.28 7.40
C PRO A 68 14.08 -7.22 6.33
N ALA A 69 14.42 -7.64 5.11
CA ALA A 69 14.70 -6.72 4.01
C ALA A 69 13.50 -5.78 3.79
N LYS A 70 13.67 -4.49 4.14
CA LYS A 70 12.64 -3.48 3.95
C LYS A 70 12.90 -2.75 2.63
N PRO A 71 12.01 -2.86 1.64
CA PRO A 71 12.12 -2.02 0.45
C PRO A 71 11.70 -0.59 0.78
N GLY A 72 12.41 0.39 0.23
CA GLY A 72 12.01 1.79 0.21
C GLY A 72 11.40 2.14 -1.15
N MET A 73 10.22 2.75 -1.15
CA MET A 73 9.59 3.25 -2.39
C MET A 73 9.97 4.72 -2.59
N LEU A 74 10.41 5.05 -3.80
CA LEU A 74 10.71 6.42 -4.22
C LEU A 74 9.90 6.77 -5.47
N ARG A 75 9.41 8.01 -5.53
CA ARG A 75 8.84 8.54 -6.77
C ARG A 75 10.00 8.92 -7.71
N ASP A 76 10.10 8.22 -8.83
CA ASP A 76 11.09 8.45 -9.88
C ASP A 76 10.35 8.47 -11.21
N GLN A 77 10.27 9.64 -11.85
CA GLN A 77 9.50 9.83 -13.08
C GLN A 77 10.00 8.97 -14.25
N ASN A 78 11.24 8.49 -14.19
CA ASN A 78 11.82 7.61 -15.20
C ASN A 78 11.54 6.13 -14.92
N ALA A 79 11.02 5.79 -13.73
CA ALA A 79 10.70 4.42 -13.36
C ALA A 79 9.53 3.91 -14.22
N VAL A 80 9.80 2.84 -14.95
CA VAL A 80 8.82 2.14 -15.79
C VAL A 80 8.18 1.00 -15.02
N GLY A 81 6.93 0.69 -15.37
CA GLY A 81 6.16 -0.38 -14.75
C GLY A 81 5.27 0.09 -13.61
N SER A 82 4.78 -0.86 -12.82
CA SER A 82 3.80 -0.64 -11.77
C SER A 82 4.11 -1.55 -10.60
N ILE A 83 4.06 -1.03 -9.38
CA ILE A 83 4.36 -1.78 -8.17
C ILE A 83 3.05 -2.26 -7.54
N GLU A 84 2.99 -3.52 -7.16
CA GLU A 84 1.84 -4.05 -6.42
C GLU A 84 1.80 -3.48 -5.00
N VAL A 85 0.62 -3.02 -4.61
CA VAL A 85 0.35 -2.42 -3.31
C VAL A 85 -1.00 -2.90 -2.79
N GLU A 86 -1.18 -2.84 -1.48
CA GLU A 86 -2.48 -3.00 -0.85
C GLU A 86 -2.92 -1.69 -0.22
N ILE A 87 -4.19 -1.34 -0.38
CA ILE A 87 -4.82 -0.24 0.35
C ILE A 87 -5.58 -0.83 1.52
N TRP A 88 -5.35 -0.24 2.70
CA TRP A 88 -5.96 -0.64 3.96
C TRP A 88 -6.70 0.53 4.60
N ASP A 89 -7.85 0.23 5.20
CA ASP A 89 -8.58 1.13 6.09
C ASP A 89 -8.08 0.95 7.51
N LEU A 90 -7.35 1.94 8.02
CA LEU A 90 -6.80 1.90 9.37
C LEU A 90 -7.54 2.89 10.28
N PRO A 91 -8.12 2.46 11.41
CA PRO A 91 -8.75 3.37 12.36
C PRO A 91 -7.76 4.46 12.82
N VAL A 92 -8.22 5.72 12.91
CA VAL A 92 -7.39 6.85 13.38
C VAL A 92 -6.80 6.55 14.77
N ALA A 93 -7.55 5.84 15.63
CA ALA A 93 -7.09 5.43 16.95
C ALA A 93 -5.91 4.43 16.93
N GLY A 94 -5.81 3.60 15.89
CA GLY A 94 -4.71 2.62 15.72
C GLY A 94 -3.53 3.16 14.89
N PHE A 95 -3.73 4.26 14.15
CA PHE A 95 -2.73 4.81 13.25
C PHE A 95 -1.40 5.13 13.95
N GLY A 96 -1.45 5.77 15.13
CA GLY A 96 -0.26 6.15 15.88
C GLY A 96 0.62 4.97 16.28
N ALA A 97 0.01 3.85 16.69
CA ALA A 97 0.73 2.64 17.05
C ALA A 97 1.37 1.95 15.84
N PHE A 98 0.78 2.10 14.65
CA PHE A 98 1.31 1.53 13.42
C PHE A 98 2.54 2.28 12.88
N VAL A 99 2.62 3.60 13.05
CA VAL A 99 3.69 4.43 12.46
C VAL A 99 4.84 4.79 13.40
N SER A 100 4.79 4.34 14.66
CA SER A 100 5.82 4.57 15.69
C SER A 100 6.95 3.54 15.62
#